data_AF-A0A3D4GUT6-F1
#
_entry.id   AF-A0A3D4GUT6-F1
#
_cell.length_a   1.000
_cell.length_b   1.000
_cell.length_c   1.000
_cell.angle_alpha   90.00
_cell.angle_beta   90.00
_cell.angle_gamma   90.00
#
_symmetry.space_group_name_H-M   'P 1'
#
loop_
_entity.id
_entity.type
_entity.pdbx_description
1 polymer ?
#
loop_
_entity_poly.entity_id
_entity_poly.type
_entity_poly.pdbx_seq_one_letter_code
_entity_poly.pdbx_strand_id
1 'polypeptide(L)'
;CRSKLSAVHLAPERSRKLIKRGARKAARKLRKSPNDFGYKEIHPPYVRTATFRQRGDTPGYHARDEHPNSLIELLSMPYTKVE
;
A
#
# COMPACT_ATOMS: atom_id res chain seq x y z
N CYS A 1 -15.94 10.16 -11.99
CA CYS A 1 -15.27 9.26 -11.02
C CYS A 1 -15.96 7.90 -11.00
N ARG A 2 -15.34 6.83 -11.52
CA ARG A 2 -15.82 5.46 -11.29
C ARG A 2 -15.55 5.11 -9.83
N SER A 3 -16.57 5.15 -8.98
CA SER A 3 -16.52 4.51 -7.67
C SER A 3 -16.28 3.02 -7.84
N LYS A 4 -15.65 2.38 -6.84
CA LYS A 4 -15.49 0.91 -6.78
C LYS A 4 -16.86 0.24 -6.50
N LEU A 5 -17.82 0.40 -7.41
CA LEU A 5 -19.19 -0.14 -7.28
C LEU A 5 -19.26 -1.66 -7.46
N SER A 6 -18.16 -2.29 -7.90
CA SER A 6 -18.07 -3.73 -8.08
C SER A 6 -17.74 -4.50 -6.79
N ALA A 7 -17.64 -3.83 -5.64
CA ALA A 7 -17.39 -4.49 -4.37
C ALA A 7 -18.63 -5.32 -3.97
N VAL A 8 -18.46 -6.63 -3.87
CA VAL A 8 -19.50 -7.53 -3.37
C VAL A 8 -19.34 -7.67 -1.86
N HIS A 9 -20.26 -7.10 -1.11
CA HIS A 9 -20.30 -7.22 0.34
C HIS A 9 -20.89 -8.57 0.73
N LEU A 10 -20.14 -9.35 1.50
CA LEU A 10 -20.59 -10.64 2.02
C LEU A 10 -21.21 -10.45 3.41
N ALA A 11 -22.25 -11.23 3.71
CA ALA A 11 -22.83 -11.29 5.05
C ALA A 11 -21.74 -11.53 6.12
N PRO A 12 -21.83 -10.87 7.29
CA PRO A 12 -20.76 -10.89 8.29
C PRO A 12 -20.29 -12.31 8.69
N GLU A 13 -21.21 -13.24 8.85
CA GLU A 13 -20.90 -14.64 9.18
C GLU A 13 -20.04 -15.31 8.10
N ARG A 14 -20.41 -15.12 6.83
CA ARG A 14 -19.66 -15.65 5.67
C ARG A 14 -18.28 -15.01 5.60
N SER A 15 -18.19 -13.70 5.78
CA SER A 15 -16.92 -12.95 5.82
C SER A 15 -15.98 -13.50 6.91
N ARG A 16 -16.48 -13.66 8.14
CA ARG A 16 -15.70 -14.21 9.27
C ARG A 16 -15.20 -15.62 8.97
N LYS A 17 -16.03 -16.49 8.40
CA LYS A 17 -15.64 -17.87 8.02
C LYS A 17 -14.50 -17.87 7.00
N LEU A 18 -14.57 -17.00 5.98
CA LEU A 18 -13.54 -16.86 4.95
C LEU A 18 -12.24 -16.29 5.50
N ILE A 19 -12.31 -15.23 6.30
CA ILE A 19 -11.14 -14.64 6.97
C ILE A 19 -10.44 -15.69 7.85
N LYS A 20 -11.20 -16.41 8.69
CA LYS A 20 -10.66 -17.47 9.56
C LYS A 20 -9.98 -18.58 8.77
N ARG A 21 -10.56 -18.99 7.64
CA ARG A 21 -9.97 -19.98 6.74
C ARG A 21 -8.68 -19.46 6.11
N GLY A 22 -8.68 -18.23 5.62
CA GLY A 22 -7.50 -17.56 5.05
C GLY A 22 -6.35 -17.46 6.05
N ALA A 23 -6.64 -16.97 7.26
CA ALA A 23 -5.66 -16.84 8.34
C ALA A 23 -5.01 -18.19 8.69
N ARG A 24 -5.79 -19.26 8.83
CA ARG A 24 -5.25 -20.62 9.07
C ARG A 24 -4.38 -21.12 7.92
N LYS A 25 -4.75 -20.83 6.67
CA LYS A 25 -3.93 -21.18 5.50
C LYS A 25 -2.61 -20.41 5.52
N ALA A 26 -2.65 -19.10 5.78
CA ALA A 26 -1.47 -18.25 5.88
C ALA A 26 -0.54 -18.72 7.00
N ALA A 27 -1.04 -18.96 8.22
CA ALA A 27 -0.22 -19.43 9.35
C ALA A 27 0.45 -20.79 9.08
N ARG A 28 -0.22 -21.70 8.37
CA ARG A 28 0.39 -22.96 7.93
C ARG A 28 1.46 -22.74 6.86
N LYS A 29 1.23 -21.82 5.91
CA LYS A 29 2.23 -21.49 4.89
C LYS A 29 3.46 -20.84 5.54
N LEU A 30 3.26 -19.92 6.47
CA LEU A 30 4.33 -19.25 7.22
C LEU A 30 5.25 -20.26 7.93
N ARG A 31 4.66 -21.27 8.59
CA ARG A 31 5.44 -22.34 9.23
C ARG A 31 6.22 -23.21 8.25
N LYS A 32 5.70 -23.41 7.03
CA LYS A 32 6.34 -24.25 6.01
C LYS A 32 7.43 -23.52 5.22
N SER A 33 7.20 -22.23 4.95
CA SER A 33 8.02 -21.41 4.08
C SER A 33 8.07 -19.99 4.66
N PRO A 34 8.82 -19.76 5.75
CA PRO A 34 8.86 -18.47 6.42
C PRO A 34 9.40 -17.36 5.51
N ASN A 35 10.35 -17.70 4.64
CA ASN A 35 10.96 -16.75 3.70
C ASN A 35 9.96 -16.22 2.66
N ASP A 36 8.85 -16.91 2.40
CA ASP A 36 7.78 -16.43 1.50
C ASP A 36 6.99 -15.25 2.08
N PHE A 37 7.13 -14.98 3.38
CA PHE A 37 6.41 -13.91 4.08
C PHE A 37 7.28 -12.67 4.32
N GLY A 38 8.55 -12.72 3.92
CA GLY A 38 9.42 -11.55 3.96
C GLY A 38 8.98 -10.50 2.93
N TYR A 39 9.08 -9.23 3.29
CA TYR A 39 9.08 -8.16 2.30
C TYR A 39 10.36 -8.26 1.47
N LYS A 40 10.30 -7.85 0.20
CA LYS A 40 11.53 -7.63 -0.56
C LYS A 40 12.37 -6.58 0.15
N GLU A 41 13.66 -6.84 0.22
CA GLU A 41 14.60 -5.84 0.72
C GLU A 41 14.61 -4.65 -0.25
N ILE A 42 14.54 -3.44 0.31
CA ILE A 42 14.61 -2.19 -0.44
C ILE A 42 15.83 -1.48 0.10
N HIS A 43 16.72 -1.06 -0.80
CA HIS A 43 17.95 -0.39 -0.43
C HIS A 43 17.84 1.12 -0.70
N PRO A 44 18.54 1.94 0.10
CA PRO A 44 18.68 3.36 -0.19
C PRO A 44 19.45 3.64 -1.50
N PRO A 45 19.30 4.85 -2.07
CA PRO A 45 18.44 5.94 -1.61
C PRO A 45 16.95 5.62 -1.86
N TYR A 46 16.10 5.99 -0.90
CA TYR A 46 14.66 5.75 -1.02
C TYR A 46 14.00 6.90 -1.78
N VAL A 47 13.22 6.58 -2.81
CA VAL A 47 12.52 7.56 -3.64
C VAL A 47 11.01 7.36 -3.53
N ARG A 48 10.28 8.44 -3.27
CA ARG A 48 8.81 8.48 -3.26
C ARG A 48 8.35 9.29 -4.45
N THR A 49 7.59 8.66 -5.35
CA THR A 49 6.86 9.35 -6.41
C THR A 49 5.36 9.30 -6.13
N ALA A 50 4.68 10.43 -6.28
CA ALA A 50 3.25 10.53 -6.08
C ALA A 50 2.60 11.31 -7.23
N THR A 51 1.39 10.89 -7.61
CA THR A 51 0.58 11.58 -8.62
C THR A 51 -0.74 11.98 -7.97
N PHE A 52 -0.98 13.28 -7.90
CA PHE A 52 -2.17 13.87 -7.33
C PHE A 52 -3.11 14.27 -8.46
N ARG A 53 -4.38 13.84 -8.34
CA ARG A 53 -5.44 14.24 -9.26
C ARG A 53 -5.91 15.65 -8.94
N GLN A 54 -6.47 16.32 -9.95
CA GLN A 54 -7.18 17.59 -9.77
C GLN A 54 -8.31 17.45 -8.74
N ARG A 55 -8.49 18.50 -7.93
CA ARG A 55 -9.58 18.62 -6.95
C ARG A 55 -10.23 20.00 -7.07
N GLY A 56 -11.42 20.06 -7.66
CA GLY A 56 -12.06 21.34 -7.97
C GLY A 56 -11.16 22.17 -8.89
N ASP A 57 -10.86 23.39 -8.48
CA ASP A 57 -9.97 24.31 -9.22
C ASP A 57 -8.48 24.09 -8.93
N THR A 58 -8.12 23.21 -7.99
CA THR A 58 -6.72 22.87 -7.73
C THR A 58 -6.22 21.86 -8.76
N PRO A 59 -5.26 22.21 -9.63
CA PRO A 59 -4.77 21.31 -10.67
C PRO A 59 -4.09 20.08 -10.06
N GLY A 60 -4.15 18.96 -10.78
CA GLY A 60 -3.34 17.78 -10.45
C GLY A 60 -1.86 18.11 -10.58
N TYR A 61 -1.01 17.37 -9.86
CA TYR A 61 0.43 17.55 -9.90
C TYR A 61 1.18 16.26 -9.56
N HIS A 62 2.44 16.21 -9.96
CA HIS A 62 3.37 15.16 -9.60
C HIS A 62 4.27 15.62 -8.45
N ALA A 63 4.69 14.68 -7.60
CA ALA A 63 5.67 14.94 -6.56
C ALA A 63 6.76 13.87 -6.58
N ARG A 64 7.99 14.28 -6.29
CA ARG A 64 9.13 13.38 -6.15
C ARG A 64 9.96 13.82 -4.95
N ASP A 65 10.18 12.91 -4.02
CA ASP A 65 11.00 13.13 -2.82
C ASP A 65 12.02 11.99 -2.67
N GLU A 66 13.13 12.26 -2.00
CA GLU A 66 14.22 11.31 -1.81
C GLU A 66 14.78 11.42 -0.39
N HIS A 67 15.11 10.29 0.22
CA HIS A 67 15.78 10.23 1.52
C HIS A 67 16.92 9.22 1.48
N PRO A 68 18.13 9.58 1.93
CA PRO A 68 19.33 8.77 1.69
C PRO A 68 19.36 7.46 2.47
N ASN A 69 18.68 7.34 3.61
CA ASN A 69 18.84 6.16 4.48
C ASN A 69 17.61 5.78 5.33
N SER A 70 16.48 6.49 5.24
CA SER A 70 15.30 6.24 6.07
C SER A 70 14.02 6.32 5.26
N LEU A 71 13.37 5.17 5.11
CA LEU A 71 12.07 5.07 4.44
C LEU A 71 10.97 5.73 5.28
N ILE A 72 11.08 5.67 6.62
CA ILE A 72 10.10 6.26 7.54
C ILE A 72 10.13 7.79 7.42
N GLU A 73 11.33 8.37 7.39
CA GLU A 73 11.48 9.82 7.21
C GLU A 73 10.97 10.26 5.84
N LEU A 74 11.31 9.54 4.77
CA LEU A 74 10.78 9.81 3.43
C LEU A 74 9.24 9.87 3.40
N LEU A 75 8.57 8.95 4.10
CA LEU A 75 7.11 8.91 4.15
C LEU A 75 6.52 10.05 5.01
N SER A 76 7.28 10.60 5.94
CA SER A 76 6.88 11.71 6.81
C SER A 76 7.14 13.09 6.19
N MET A 77 8.02 13.17 5.18
CA MET A 77 8.34 14.42 4.48
C MET A 77 7.12 15.00 3.74
N PRO A 78 7.00 16.35 3.66
CA PRO A 78 6.02 17.00 2.79
C PRO A 78 6.28 16.63 1.32
N TYR A 79 5.28 16.79 0.46
CA TYR A 79 5.41 16.50 -0.96
C TYR A 79 6.05 17.66 -1.71
N THR A 80 7.19 17.42 -2.35
CA THR A 80 7.83 18.38 -3.25
C THR A 80 7.24 18.25 -4.64
N LYS A 81 6.49 19.26 -5.08
CA LYS A 81 5.90 19.28 -6.43
C LYS A 81 7.02 19.32 -7.47
N VAL A 82 6.88 18.48 -8.49
CA VAL A 82 7.71 18.51 -9.71
C VAL A 82 6.81 18.86 -10.90
N GLU A 83 7.36 19.61 -11.84
CA GLU A 83 6.69 19.97 -13.10
C GLU A 83 6.71 18.82 -14.12
#